data_AF-A0A0Q7BGU9-F1
#
_entry.id   AF-A0A0Q7BGU9-F1
#
_cell.length_a   1.000
_cell.length_b   1.000
_cell.length_c   1.000
_cell.angle_alpha   90.00
_cell.angle_beta   90.00
_cell.angle_gamma   90.00
#
_symmetry.space_group_name_H-M   'P 1'
#
loop_
_entity.id
_entity.type
_entity.pdbx_description
1 polymer ?
#
loop_
_entity_poly.entity_id
_entity_poly.type
_entity_poly.pdbx_seq_one_letter_code
_entity_poly.pdbx_strand_id
1 'polypeptide(L)'
;MTATLMESGAVVERTDVRQPGTAAVLRSEWLKLTTVRSTWWTLLATFVLGAGLTVLLCWGNAEWLASPEADESPGSFITWGMMIAQITAVVLGALVVTTEYGTGMIRTTFAAVPARGRVLAAKSLVVVALLFVVGTITALVGYVGGNYFLDREGIGMALEGDVLRAMYGSGLYLAGIGLFTVAVGFLLRHTAGTISIVLALMLILGNMVNLVPGEFGEWLTKLMPGNAGSAISTPVSFNPDLLEPWTGFAVFGLETAALLLLAWVMVRRRDA
;
A
#
# COMPACT_ATOMS: atom_id res chain seq x y z
N MET A 1 -17.32 10.97 -75.61
CA MET A 1 -16.04 11.19 -74.90
C MET A 1 -16.30 10.84 -73.44
N THR A 2 -16.07 9.58 -73.11
CA THR A 2 -16.57 8.92 -71.89
C THR A 2 -15.45 8.94 -70.85
N ALA A 3 -15.66 9.62 -69.72
CA ALA A 3 -14.68 9.73 -68.65
C ALA A 3 -14.67 8.45 -67.81
N THR A 4 -13.54 7.74 -67.81
CA THR A 4 -13.30 6.53 -67.02
C THR A 4 -12.73 6.95 -65.66
N LEU A 5 -13.49 6.75 -64.59
CA LEU A 5 -13.04 6.93 -63.21
C LEU A 5 -12.18 5.72 -62.81
N MET A 6 -10.90 5.94 -62.52
CA MET A 6 -10.04 4.96 -61.85
C MET A 6 -10.30 5.02 -60.34
N GLU A 7 -11.02 4.03 -59.80
CA GLU A 7 -11.02 3.75 -58.37
C GLU A 7 -9.68 3.12 -57.98
N SER A 8 -8.80 3.94 -57.40
CA SER A 8 -7.59 3.48 -56.73
C SER A 8 -7.98 2.86 -55.39
N GLY A 9 -8.25 1.55 -55.38
CA GLY A 9 -8.45 0.77 -54.17
C GLY A 9 -7.17 0.70 -53.34
N ALA A 10 -7.04 1.59 -52.35
CA ALA A 10 -5.98 1.51 -51.35
C ALA A 10 -6.22 0.24 -50.50
N VAL A 11 -5.37 -0.76 -50.69
CA VAL A 11 -5.30 -1.94 -49.81
C VAL A 11 -4.80 -1.45 -48.45
N VAL A 12 -5.71 -1.28 -47.49
CA VAL A 12 -5.34 -1.05 -46.09
C VAL A 12 -4.73 -2.35 -45.58
N GLU A 13 -3.41 -2.43 -45.57
CA GLU A 13 -2.66 -3.51 -44.93
C GLU A 13 -3.03 -3.50 -43.44
N ARG A 14 -3.87 -4.47 -43.03
CA ARG A 14 -4.20 -4.68 -41.62
C ARG A 14 -2.93 -5.19 -40.96
N THR A 15 -2.13 -4.30 -40.39
CA THR A 15 -1.11 -4.70 -39.43
C THR A 15 -1.81 -5.42 -38.29
N ASP A 16 -1.59 -6.73 -38.15
CA ASP A 16 -2.09 -7.52 -37.03
C ASP A 16 -1.53 -6.92 -35.73
N VAL A 17 -2.33 -6.09 -35.06
CA VAL A 17 -1.97 -5.48 -33.78
C VAL A 17 -1.97 -6.60 -32.75
N ARG A 18 -0.80 -7.20 -32.55
CA ARG A 18 -0.59 -8.26 -31.57
C ARG A 18 -0.92 -7.72 -30.18
N GLN A 19 -1.87 -8.34 -29.50
CA GLN A 19 -2.25 -7.92 -28.15
C GLN A 19 -1.02 -7.95 -27.22
N PRO A 20 -0.78 -6.91 -26.41
CA PRO A 20 0.36 -6.89 -25.52
C PRO A 20 0.28 -8.06 -24.52
N GLY A 21 1.39 -8.78 -24.40
CA GLY A 21 1.56 -9.83 -23.39
C GLY A 21 1.60 -9.25 -21.97
N THR A 22 1.42 -10.10 -20.96
CA THR A 22 1.43 -9.72 -19.53
C THR A 22 2.70 -8.96 -19.12
N ALA A 23 3.87 -9.39 -19.62
CA ALA A 23 5.14 -8.72 -19.36
C ALA A 23 5.19 -7.28 -19.92
N ALA A 24 4.59 -7.04 -21.09
CA ALA A 24 4.54 -5.71 -21.69
C ALA A 24 3.64 -4.77 -20.87
N VAL A 25 2.49 -5.27 -20.38
CA VAL A 25 1.59 -4.51 -19.51
C VAL A 25 2.29 -4.15 -18.20
N LEU A 26 2.95 -5.13 -17.54
CA LEU A 26 3.71 -4.88 -16.31
C LEU A 26 4.82 -3.84 -16.52
N ARG A 27 5.59 -3.96 -17.61
CA ARG A 27 6.64 -2.99 -17.95
C ARG A 27 6.07 -1.59 -18.16
N SER A 28 4.90 -1.48 -18.79
CA SER A 28 4.25 -0.19 -19.00
C SER A 28 3.82 0.47 -17.68
N GLU A 29 3.26 -0.30 -16.74
CA GLU A 29 2.86 0.20 -15.43
C GLU A 29 4.06 0.58 -14.56
N TRP A 30 5.15 -0.19 -14.64
CA TRP A 30 6.41 0.16 -13.98
C TRP A 30 7.01 1.46 -14.51
N LEU A 31 7.00 1.67 -15.84
CA LEU A 31 7.47 2.91 -16.45
C LEU A 31 6.61 4.11 -16.05
N LYS A 32 5.28 3.96 -15.98
CA LYS A 32 4.40 5.02 -15.47
C LYS A 32 4.78 5.41 -14.05
N LEU A 33 4.93 4.44 -13.14
CA LEU A 33 5.30 4.75 -11.75
C LEU A 33 6.65 5.44 -11.64
N THR A 34 7.65 4.97 -12.38
CA THR A 34 9.02 5.51 -12.28
C THR A 34 9.20 6.87 -12.95
N THR A 35 8.32 7.25 -13.88
CA THR A 35 8.39 8.54 -14.60
C THR A 35 7.61 9.67 -13.93
N VAL A 36 6.65 9.34 -13.05
CA VAL A 36 5.82 10.33 -12.38
C VAL A 36 6.55 10.92 -11.17
N ARG A 37 6.78 12.24 -11.18
CA ARG A 37 7.47 12.95 -10.09
C ARG A 37 6.78 12.78 -8.74
N SER A 38 5.44 12.73 -8.72
CA SER A 38 4.71 12.55 -7.46
C SER A 38 5.02 11.20 -6.80
N THR A 39 5.32 10.15 -7.57
CA THR A 39 5.75 8.86 -7.01
C THR A 39 7.02 9.02 -6.19
N TRP A 40 8.05 9.67 -6.74
CA TRP A 40 9.30 9.91 -6.01
C TRP A 40 9.12 10.75 -4.76
N TRP A 41 8.29 11.80 -4.81
CA TRP A 41 7.95 12.57 -3.61
C TRP A 41 7.20 11.75 -2.56
N THR A 42 6.29 10.87 -2.99
CA THR A 42 5.59 9.96 -2.08
C THR A 42 6.53 8.96 -1.44
N LEU A 43 7.45 8.35 -2.21
CA LEU A 43 8.46 7.42 -1.67
C LEU A 43 9.44 8.11 -0.72
N LEU A 44 9.86 9.34 -1.04
CA LEU A 44 10.68 10.16 -0.13
C LEU A 44 9.90 10.45 1.17
N ALA A 45 8.63 10.82 1.08
CA ALA A 45 7.79 11.01 2.24
C ALA A 45 7.62 9.71 3.05
N THR A 46 7.49 8.55 2.40
CA THR A 46 7.47 7.24 3.08
C THR A 46 8.74 7.07 3.90
N PHE A 47 9.91 7.38 3.33
CA PHE A 47 11.18 7.22 4.01
C PHE A 47 11.35 8.21 5.17
N VAL A 48 11.03 9.48 4.96
CA VAL A 48 11.13 10.53 5.99
C VAL A 48 10.17 10.25 7.15
N LEU A 49 8.92 9.90 6.87
CA LEU A 49 7.93 9.62 7.89
C LEU A 49 8.17 8.26 8.57
N GLY A 50 8.59 7.24 7.80
CA GLY A 50 8.85 5.91 8.31
C GLY A 50 10.14 5.82 9.11
N ALA A 51 11.28 5.94 8.43
CA ALA A 51 12.58 5.84 9.07
C ALA A 51 12.86 7.06 9.94
N GLY A 52 12.67 8.27 9.40
CA GLY A 52 13.01 9.51 10.11
C GLY A 52 12.27 9.69 11.44
N LEU A 53 10.95 9.47 11.47
CA LEU A 53 10.20 9.57 12.74
C LEU A 53 10.54 8.44 13.70
N THR A 54 10.80 7.23 13.22
CA THR A 54 11.24 6.11 14.07
C THR A 54 12.54 6.48 14.79
N VAL A 55 13.55 6.96 14.04
CA VAL A 55 14.83 7.41 14.61
C VAL A 55 14.61 8.53 15.62
N LEU A 56 13.79 9.52 15.26
CA LEU A 56 13.49 10.66 16.14
C LEU A 56 12.85 10.20 17.46
N LEU A 57 11.88 9.28 17.41
CA LEU A 57 11.21 8.79 18.61
C LEU A 57 12.10 7.90 19.46
N CYS A 58 12.87 6.99 18.86
CA CYS A 58 13.84 6.19 19.61
C CYS A 58 14.87 7.10 20.29
N TRP A 59 15.41 8.09 19.58
CA TRP A 59 16.33 9.06 20.17
C TRP A 59 15.71 9.85 21.32
N GLY A 60 14.51 10.39 21.13
CA GLY A 60 13.84 11.24 22.12
C GLY A 60 13.34 10.49 23.36
N ASN A 61 13.17 9.16 23.28
CA ASN A 61 12.63 8.36 24.38
C ASN A 61 13.61 7.31 24.91
N ALA A 62 14.85 7.22 24.41
CA ALA A 62 15.79 6.17 24.80
C ALA A 62 16.06 6.12 26.32
N GLU A 63 16.36 7.27 26.93
CA GLU A 63 16.64 7.36 28.37
C GLU A 63 15.41 6.96 29.21
N TRP A 64 14.21 7.41 28.79
CA TRP A 64 12.97 7.06 29.48
C TRP A 64 12.67 5.56 29.35
N LEU A 65 12.81 4.98 28.17
CA LEU A 65 12.58 3.56 27.92
C LEU A 65 13.56 2.64 28.69
N ALA A 66 14.73 3.15 29.07
CA ALA A 66 15.70 2.43 29.89
C ALA A 66 15.46 2.63 31.40
N SER A 67 14.57 3.55 31.79
CA SER A 67 14.30 3.84 33.18
C SER A 67 13.37 2.78 33.81
N PRO A 68 13.44 2.58 35.14
CA PRO A 68 12.50 1.70 35.84
C PRO A 68 11.04 2.17 35.80
N GLU A 69 10.79 3.43 35.43
CA GLU A 69 9.44 3.97 35.30
C GLU A 69 8.80 3.72 33.92
N ALA A 70 9.55 3.18 32.96
CA ALA A 70 9.02 2.83 31.64
C ALA A 70 7.91 1.76 31.76
N ASP A 71 6.74 2.08 31.23
CA ASP A 71 5.60 1.17 31.09
C ASP A 71 5.47 0.60 29.67
N GLU A 72 6.33 1.02 28.75
CA GLU A 72 6.30 0.65 27.34
C GLU A 72 7.56 -0.10 26.88
N SER A 73 7.38 -1.01 25.92
CA SER A 73 8.50 -1.75 25.33
C SER A 73 9.24 -0.91 24.29
N PRO A 74 10.59 -0.94 24.24
CA PRO A 74 11.37 -0.38 23.13
C PRO A 74 10.95 -0.98 21.77
N GLY A 75 10.44 -2.22 21.77
CA GLY A 75 9.89 -2.90 20.61
C GLY A 75 8.70 -2.18 19.97
N SER A 76 7.91 -1.45 20.76
CA SER A 76 6.76 -0.67 20.26
C SER A 76 7.20 0.59 19.50
N PHE A 77 8.41 1.09 19.78
CA PHE A 77 8.94 2.32 19.18
C PHE A 77 9.73 2.09 17.89
N ILE A 78 10.36 0.93 17.73
CA ILE A 78 11.32 0.65 16.66
C ILE A 78 10.73 0.55 15.25
N THR A 79 9.41 0.58 15.14
CA THR A 79 8.66 0.68 13.87
C THR A 79 7.61 1.79 13.89
N TRP A 80 7.64 2.67 14.89
CA TRP A 80 6.54 3.63 15.12
C TRP A 80 6.29 4.55 13.94
N GLY A 81 7.35 5.05 13.30
CA GLY A 81 7.21 5.90 12.11
C GLY A 81 6.50 5.21 10.95
N MET A 82 6.50 3.88 10.87
CA MET A 82 5.76 3.12 9.85
C MET A 82 4.24 3.31 9.98
N MET A 83 3.73 3.57 11.19
CA MET A 83 2.32 3.91 11.41
C MET A 83 1.93 5.22 10.72
N ILE A 84 2.87 6.15 10.56
CA ILE A 84 2.65 7.40 9.82
C ILE A 84 2.95 7.21 8.33
N ALA A 85 3.98 6.43 8.00
CA ALA A 85 4.35 6.12 6.61
C ALA A 85 3.20 5.46 5.83
N GLN A 86 2.29 4.73 6.48
CA GLN A 86 1.14 4.11 5.80
C GLN A 86 0.24 5.10 5.05
N ILE A 87 0.18 6.37 5.48
CA ILE A 87 -0.56 7.42 4.79
C ILE A 87 -0.03 7.58 3.36
N THR A 88 1.29 7.48 3.17
CA THR A 88 1.93 7.60 1.86
C THR A 88 1.61 6.40 0.96
N ALA A 89 1.46 5.20 1.53
CA ALA A 89 1.03 4.02 0.79
C ALA A 89 -0.42 4.17 0.29
N VAL A 90 -1.31 4.74 1.11
CA VAL A 90 -2.68 5.09 0.69
C VAL A 90 -2.63 6.11 -0.46
N VAL A 91 -1.86 7.20 -0.32
CA VAL A 91 -1.74 8.21 -1.37
C VAL A 91 -1.23 7.59 -2.68
N LEU A 92 -0.17 6.78 -2.63
CA LEU A 92 0.39 6.14 -3.82
C LEU A 92 -0.62 5.19 -4.48
N GLY A 93 -1.26 4.32 -3.68
CA GLY A 93 -2.25 3.36 -4.17
C GLY A 93 -3.45 4.04 -4.83
N ALA A 94 -3.91 5.17 -4.26
CA ALA A 94 -4.96 5.97 -4.87
C ALA A 94 -4.50 6.57 -6.20
N LEU A 95 -3.35 7.25 -6.22
CA LEU A 95 -2.83 7.95 -7.39
C LEU A 95 -2.58 7.02 -8.59
N VAL A 96 -2.09 5.81 -8.37
CA VAL A 96 -1.83 4.81 -9.43
C VAL A 96 -3.07 4.53 -10.29
N VAL A 97 -4.25 4.64 -9.68
CA VAL A 97 -5.52 4.35 -10.33
C VAL A 97 -6.23 5.63 -10.75
N THR A 98 -6.46 6.54 -9.82
CA THR A 98 -7.38 7.66 -10.01
C THR A 98 -6.83 8.74 -10.95
N THR A 99 -5.51 8.85 -11.10
CA THR A 99 -4.90 9.80 -12.04
C THR A 99 -5.21 9.45 -13.50
N GLU A 100 -5.30 8.16 -13.85
CA GLU A 100 -5.71 7.73 -15.19
C GLU A 100 -7.19 8.01 -15.47
N TYR A 101 -8.04 7.96 -14.43
CA TYR A 101 -9.44 8.37 -14.54
C TYR A 101 -9.56 9.89 -14.70
N GLY A 102 -8.82 10.67 -13.91
CA GLY A 102 -8.85 12.13 -13.97
C GLY A 102 -8.33 12.72 -15.29
N THR A 103 -7.34 12.06 -15.92
CA THR A 103 -6.77 12.49 -17.21
C THR A 103 -7.44 11.86 -18.43
N GLY A 104 -8.36 10.91 -18.24
CA GLY A 104 -8.98 10.14 -19.32
C GLY A 104 -8.09 9.05 -19.94
N MET A 105 -6.83 8.91 -19.49
CA MET A 105 -5.88 7.90 -19.96
C MET A 105 -6.38 6.46 -19.77
N ILE A 106 -7.28 6.22 -18.82
CA ILE A 106 -7.84 4.88 -18.60
C ILE A 106 -8.55 4.31 -19.85
N ARG A 107 -9.14 5.18 -20.69
CA ARG A 107 -9.79 4.78 -21.95
C ARG A 107 -8.77 4.23 -22.95
N THR A 108 -7.61 4.89 -23.07
CA THR A 108 -6.54 4.45 -23.97
C THR A 108 -5.86 3.19 -23.43
N THR A 109 -5.67 3.08 -22.11
CA THR A 109 -5.17 1.85 -21.46
C THR A 109 -6.06 0.65 -21.79
N PHE A 110 -7.39 0.78 -21.68
CA PHE A 110 -8.30 -0.34 -21.99
C PHE A 110 -8.50 -0.59 -23.48
N ALA A 111 -8.34 0.42 -24.34
CA ALA A 111 -8.29 0.21 -25.79
C ALA A 111 -7.06 -0.60 -26.21
N ALA A 112 -5.90 -0.32 -25.59
CA ALA A 112 -4.65 -1.03 -25.86
C ALA A 112 -4.60 -2.43 -25.22
N VAL A 113 -5.26 -2.63 -24.07
CA VAL A 113 -5.33 -3.90 -23.34
C VAL A 113 -6.80 -4.29 -23.10
N PRO A 114 -7.43 -5.00 -24.06
CA PRO A 114 -8.86 -5.36 -23.98
C PRO A 114 -9.19 -6.22 -22.74
N ALA A 115 -8.22 -7.02 -22.29
CA ALA A 115 -8.33 -7.81 -21.07
C ALA A 115 -8.15 -6.92 -19.82
N ARG A 116 -9.18 -6.15 -19.45
CA ARG A 116 -9.15 -5.19 -18.33
C ARG A 116 -8.63 -5.74 -17.01
N GLY A 117 -8.87 -7.04 -16.74
CA GLY A 117 -8.33 -7.73 -15.56
C GLY A 117 -6.80 -7.80 -15.52
N ARG A 118 -6.12 -7.82 -16.67
CA ARG A 118 -4.65 -7.78 -16.75
C ARG A 118 -4.10 -6.42 -16.31
N VAL A 119 -4.80 -5.32 -16.62
CA VAL A 119 -4.40 -3.97 -16.18
C VAL A 119 -4.54 -3.86 -14.67
N LEU A 120 -5.65 -4.33 -14.10
CA LEU A 120 -5.85 -4.37 -12.65
C LEU A 120 -4.74 -5.19 -11.97
N ALA A 121 -4.50 -6.42 -12.42
CA ALA A 121 -3.45 -7.27 -11.87
C ALA A 121 -2.06 -6.66 -12.01
N ALA A 122 -1.76 -6.02 -13.14
CA ALA A 122 -0.47 -5.37 -13.37
C ALA A 122 -0.25 -4.19 -12.42
N LYS A 123 -1.23 -3.29 -12.28
CA LYS A 123 -1.17 -2.16 -11.34
C LYS A 123 -1.00 -2.65 -9.90
N SER A 124 -1.81 -3.62 -9.50
CA SER A 124 -1.73 -4.26 -8.19
C SER A 124 -0.33 -4.82 -7.92
N LEU A 125 0.22 -5.62 -8.84
CA LEU A 125 1.53 -6.26 -8.66
C LEU A 125 2.67 -5.24 -8.56
N VAL A 126 2.65 -4.22 -9.42
CA VAL A 126 3.69 -3.17 -9.45
C VAL A 126 3.65 -2.33 -8.17
N VAL A 127 2.46 -1.97 -7.68
CA VAL A 127 2.30 -1.25 -6.39
C VAL A 127 2.73 -2.11 -5.21
N VAL A 128 2.31 -3.38 -5.15
CA VAL A 128 2.70 -4.31 -4.09
C VAL A 128 4.21 -4.49 -4.06
N ALA A 129 4.84 -4.76 -5.20
CA ALA A 129 6.28 -4.94 -5.27
C ALA A 129 7.05 -3.69 -4.83
N LEU A 130 6.63 -2.50 -5.29
CA LEU A 130 7.27 -1.25 -4.94
C LEU A 130 7.15 -0.94 -3.45
N LEU A 131 5.93 -1.00 -2.89
CA LEU A 131 5.69 -0.69 -1.49
C LEU A 131 6.26 -1.73 -0.54
N PHE A 132 6.31 -3.01 -0.94
CA PHE A 132 6.99 -4.04 -0.17
C PHE A 132 8.47 -3.71 -0.04
N VAL A 133 9.16 -3.48 -1.17
CA VAL A 133 10.59 -3.17 -1.17
C VAL A 133 10.89 -1.87 -0.41
N VAL A 134 10.19 -0.79 -0.73
CA VAL A 134 10.41 0.52 -0.09
C VAL A 134 10.05 0.46 1.39
N GLY A 135 8.95 -0.20 1.75
CA GLY A 135 8.52 -0.34 3.14
C GLY A 135 9.50 -1.15 3.98
N THR A 136 10.00 -2.28 3.47
CA THR A 136 11.02 -3.07 4.15
C THR A 136 12.33 -2.30 4.29
N ILE A 137 12.80 -1.61 3.25
CA ILE A 137 14.01 -0.78 3.34
C ILE A 137 13.81 0.34 4.36
N THR A 138 12.65 1.01 4.35
CA THR A 138 12.34 2.10 5.28
C THR A 138 12.32 1.60 6.73
N ALA A 139 11.69 0.45 6.98
CA ALA A 139 11.68 -0.16 8.31
C ALA A 139 13.09 -0.56 8.77
N LEU A 140 13.90 -1.17 7.90
CA LEU A 140 15.28 -1.53 8.21
C LEU A 140 16.15 -0.31 8.55
N VAL A 141 16.02 0.78 7.79
CA VAL A 141 16.76 2.01 8.08
C VAL A 141 16.28 2.65 9.38
N GLY A 142 14.96 2.67 9.61
CA GLY A 142 14.37 3.12 10.87
C GLY A 142 14.88 2.31 12.07
N TYR A 143 14.92 0.98 11.94
CA TYR A 143 15.49 0.08 12.93
C TYR A 143 16.97 0.37 13.18
N VAL A 144 17.81 0.41 12.15
CA VAL A 144 19.26 0.65 12.34
C VAL A 144 19.50 1.99 13.03
N GLY A 145 18.83 3.05 12.58
CA GLY A 145 19.01 4.39 13.16
C GLY A 145 18.39 4.54 14.55
N GLY A 146 17.22 3.95 14.80
CA GLY A 146 16.54 4.02 16.09
C GLY A 146 17.20 3.12 17.15
N ASN A 147 17.52 1.89 16.76
CA ASN A 147 18.17 0.91 17.63
C ASN A 147 19.55 1.38 18.09
N TYR A 148 20.26 2.18 17.28
CA TYR A 148 21.52 2.79 17.69
C TYR A 148 21.40 3.62 18.97
N PHE A 149 20.29 4.34 19.18
CA PHE A 149 20.07 5.11 20.40
C PHE A 149 19.65 4.23 21.57
N LEU A 150 18.78 3.25 21.31
CA LEU A 150 18.35 2.28 22.32
C LEU A 150 19.52 1.43 22.85
N ASP A 151 20.43 1.02 21.96
CA ASP A 151 21.61 0.24 22.29
C ASP A 151 22.59 0.99 23.20
N ARG A 152 22.68 2.32 23.06
CA ARG A 152 23.50 3.16 23.96
C ARG A 152 23.00 3.17 25.39
N GLU A 153 21.70 3.01 25.58
CA GLU A 153 21.07 2.89 26.89
C GLU A 153 20.99 1.43 27.38
N GLY A 154 21.60 0.48 26.66
CA GLY A 154 21.64 -0.94 27.02
C GLY A 154 20.35 -1.71 26.76
N ILE A 155 19.38 -1.10 26.06
CA ILE A 155 18.08 -1.68 25.70
C ILE A 155 17.94 -1.94 24.20
N GLY A 156 19.07 -2.09 23.51
CA GLY A 156 19.13 -2.43 22.10
C GLY A 156 18.50 -3.79 21.80
N MET A 157 17.88 -3.91 20.63
CA MET A 157 17.20 -5.13 20.18
C MET A 157 17.96 -5.80 19.03
N ALA A 158 18.16 -7.11 19.14
CA ALA A 158 18.73 -7.92 18.06
C ALA A 158 17.75 -8.03 16.88
N LEU A 159 18.29 -8.11 15.66
CA LEU A 159 17.50 -8.28 14.43
C LEU A 159 17.08 -9.75 14.25
N GLU A 160 16.28 -10.26 15.19
CA GLU A 160 15.83 -11.65 15.24
C GLU A 160 14.36 -11.71 15.68
N GLY A 161 13.75 -12.90 15.54
CA GLY A 161 12.37 -13.15 15.98
C GLY A 161 11.37 -12.10 15.49
N ASP A 162 10.67 -11.47 16.44
CA ASP A 162 9.65 -10.46 16.16
C ASP A 162 10.18 -9.16 15.55
N VAL A 163 11.43 -8.79 15.84
CA VAL A 163 12.04 -7.59 15.25
C VAL A 163 12.29 -7.82 13.77
N LEU A 164 12.89 -8.97 13.42
CA LEU A 164 13.10 -9.35 12.02
C LEU A 164 11.76 -9.46 11.28
N ARG A 165 10.75 -10.06 11.91
CA ARG A 165 9.38 -10.12 11.40
C ARG A 165 8.82 -8.76 11.08
N ALA A 166 8.94 -7.81 12.01
CA ALA A 166 8.40 -6.47 11.84
C ALA A 166 9.05 -5.70 10.67
N MET A 167 10.30 -5.99 10.31
CA MET A 167 10.98 -5.33 9.19
C MET A 167 10.36 -5.69 7.84
N TYR A 168 10.28 -6.98 7.50
CA TYR A 168 9.62 -7.39 6.27
C TYR A 168 8.09 -7.26 6.37
N GLY A 169 7.54 -7.42 7.58
CA GLY A 169 6.12 -7.22 7.89
C GLY A 169 5.65 -5.78 7.67
N SER A 170 6.48 -4.79 7.95
CA SER A 170 6.20 -3.39 7.61
C SER A 170 6.08 -3.18 6.10
N GLY A 171 6.93 -3.83 5.31
CA GLY A 171 6.80 -3.87 3.86
C GLY A 171 5.51 -4.56 3.41
N LEU A 172 5.19 -5.72 3.98
CA LEU A 172 3.97 -6.47 3.67
C LEU A 172 2.71 -5.65 3.99
N TYR A 173 2.69 -4.97 5.14
CA TYR A 173 1.57 -4.15 5.57
C TYR A 173 1.39 -2.94 4.65
N LEU A 174 2.45 -2.20 4.32
CA LEU A 174 2.37 -1.09 3.36
C LEU A 174 1.93 -1.56 1.97
N ALA A 175 2.42 -2.70 1.50
CA ALA A 175 2.01 -3.29 0.24
C ALA A 175 0.51 -3.68 0.25
N GLY A 176 0.04 -4.27 1.34
CA GLY A 176 -1.36 -4.60 1.56
C GLY A 176 -2.26 -3.36 1.57
N ILE A 177 -1.87 -2.30 2.28
CA ILE A 177 -2.59 -1.02 2.28
C ILE A 177 -2.63 -0.40 0.88
N GLY A 178 -1.50 -0.40 0.18
CA GLY A 178 -1.44 0.10 -1.20
C GLY A 178 -2.39 -0.67 -2.10
N LEU A 179 -2.42 -2.01 -1.98
CA LEU A 179 -3.30 -2.88 -2.73
C LEU A 179 -4.78 -2.68 -2.40
N PHE A 180 -5.11 -2.57 -1.11
CA PHE A 180 -6.45 -2.22 -0.63
C PHE A 180 -6.89 -0.89 -1.24
N THR A 181 -6.01 0.11 -1.23
CA THR A 181 -6.31 1.43 -1.77
C THR A 181 -6.46 1.43 -3.28
N VAL A 182 -5.68 0.62 -4.00
CA VAL A 182 -5.85 0.40 -5.45
C VAL A 182 -7.26 -0.16 -5.74
N ALA A 183 -7.73 -1.14 -4.96
CA ALA A 183 -9.07 -1.70 -5.12
C ALA A 183 -10.15 -0.63 -4.93
N VAL A 184 -10.06 0.17 -3.86
CA VAL A 184 -10.98 1.28 -3.59
C VAL A 184 -10.90 2.34 -4.70
N GLY A 185 -9.70 2.65 -5.19
CA GLY A 185 -9.47 3.59 -6.30
C GLY A 185 -10.19 3.19 -7.57
N PHE A 186 -10.24 1.89 -7.89
CA PHE A 186 -11.01 1.39 -9.04
C PHE A 186 -12.53 1.50 -8.85
N LEU A 187 -13.01 1.36 -7.61
CA LEU A 187 -14.43 1.46 -7.27
C LEU A 187 -14.93 2.91 -7.31
N LEU A 188 -14.15 3.83 -6.71
CA LEU A 188 -14.53 5.23 -6.54
C LEU A 188 -14.12 6.14 -7.71
N ARG A 189 -12.97 5.86 -8.35
CA ARG A 189 -12.43 6.63 -9.48
C ARG A 189 -12.17 8.11 -9.17
N HIS A 190 -12.04 8.46 -7.90
CA HIS A 190 -11.81 9.83 -7.43
C HIS A 190 -10.69 9.86 -6.39
N THR A 191 -9.65 10.66 -6.63
CA THR A 191 -8.44 10.68 -5.80
C THR A 191 -8.74 11.05 -4.35
N ALA A 192 -9.35 12.22 -4.14
CA ALA A 192 -9.62 12.71 -2.78
C ALA A 192 -10.60 11.80 -2.03
N GLY A 193 -11.60 11.25 -2.73
CA GLY A 193 -12.57 10.33 -2.13
C GLY A 193 -11.92 9.02 -1.68
N THR A 194 -11.02 8.48 -2.50
CA THR A 194 -10.26 7.26 -2.20
C THR A 194 -9.37 7.46 -0.99
N ILE A 195 -8.57 8.54 -0.97
CA ILE A 195 -7.66 8.83 0.13
C ILE A 195 -8.47 9.05 1.43
N SER A 196 -9.48 9.92 1.41
CA SER A 196 -10.27 10.25 2.60
C SER A 196 -10.97 9.03 3.19
N ILE A 197 -11.59 8.18 2.36
CA ILE A 197 -12.31 7.00 2.85
C ILE A 197 -11.34 5.96 3.43
N VAL A 198 -10.23 5.68 2.75
CA VAL A 198 -9.27 4.68 3.24
C VAL A 198 -8.59 5.16 4.51
N LEU A 199 -8.18 6.43 4.59
CA LEU A 199 -7.61 6.97 5.83
C LEU A 199 -8.63 7.01 6.96
N ALA A 200 -9.88 7.42 6.70
CA ALA A 200 -10.92 7.40 7.71
C ALA A 200 -11.19 5.98 8.23
N LEU A 201 -11.22 4.99 7.34
CA LEU A 201 -11.43 3.59 7.73
C LEU A 201 -10.26 3.04 8.56
N MET A 202 -9.03 3.25 8.09
CA MET A 202 -7.83 2.63 8.66
C MET A 202 -7.34 3.36 9.92
N LEU A 203 -7.23 4.69 9.87
CA LEU A 203 -6.65 5.48 10.96
C LEU A 203 -7.71 5.94 11.97
N ILE A 204 -8.89 6.37 11.52
CA ILE A 204 -9.89 6.92 12.44
C ILE A 204 -10.72 5.78 13.02
N LEU A 205 -11.42 5.04 12.16
CA LEU A 205 -12.32 3.97 12.60
C LEU A 205 -11.56 2.85 13.32
N GLY A 206 -10.43 2.40 12.78
CA GLY A 206 -9.60 1.37 13.42
C GLY A 206 -9.22 1.71 14.88
N ASN A 207 -8.86 2.97 15.16
CA ASN A 207 -8.52 3.41 16.51
C ASN A 207 -9.75 3.66 17.39
N MET A 208 -10.82 4.22 16.83
CA MET A 208 -12.04 4.56 17.57
C MET A 208 -12.89 3.35 17.97
N VAL A 209 -12.79 2.24 17.24
CA VAL A 209 -13.54 1.01 17.54
C VAL A 209 -13.17 0.42 18.91
N ASN A 210 -11.96 0.67 19.41
CA ASN A 210 -11.54 0.27 20.76
C ASN A 210 -12.38 0.92 21.88
N LEU A 211 -13.14 1.98 21.59
CA LEU A 211 -14.04 2.63 22.54
C LEU A 211 -15.40 1.91 22.69
N VAL A 212 -15.71 0.96 21.80
CA VAL A 212 -16.96 0.20 21.87
C VAL A 212 -16.78 -0.93 22.89
N PRO A 213 -17.57 -0.96 23.98
CA PRO A 213 -17.41 -1.97 25.01
C PRO A 213 -18.01 -3.33 24.58
N GLY A 214 -17.44 -4.40 25.14
CA GLY A 214 -17.96 -5.78 25.03
C GLY A 214 -17.42 -6.55 23.83
N GLU A 215 -17.87 -7.80 23.71
CA GLU A 215 -17.37 -8.76 22.70
C GLU A 215 -17.50 -8.26 21.26
N PHE A 216 -18.53 -7.45 20.98
CA PHE A 216 -18.73 -6.86 19.67
C PHE A 216 -17.64 -5.82 19.32
N GLY A 217 -17.22 -5.03 20.30
CA GLY A 217 -16.13 -4.07 20.13
C GLY A 217 -14.80 -4.76 19.87
N GLU A 218 -14.48 -5.79 20.66
CA GLU A 218 -13.28 -6.61 20.44
C GLU A 218 -13.27 -7.28 19.07
N TRP A 219 -14.41 -7.83 18.64
CA TRP A 219 -14.57 -8.43 17.32
C TRP A 219 -14.33 -7.42 16.20
N LEU A 220 -14.91 -6.21 16.33
CA LEU A 220 -14.67 -5.13 15.37
C LEU A 220 -13.19 -4.70 15.40
N THR A 221 -12.56 -4.54 16.56
CA THR A 221 -11.15 -4.19 16.67
C THR A 221 -10.27 -5.18 15.91
N LYS A 222 -10.55 -6.49 16.03
CA LYS A 222 -9.79 -7.55 15.37
C LYS A 222 -9.99 -7.60 13.85
N LEU A 223 -11.16 -7.24 13.35
CA LEU A 223 -11.51 -7.32 11.92
C LEU A 223 -11.48 -5.97 11.18
N MET A 224 -11.12 -4.87 11.85
CA MET A 224 -10.92 -3.62 11.12
C MET A 224 -9.64 -3.74 10.28
N PRO A 225 -9.67 -3.42 8.96
CA PRO A 225 -8.55 -3.76 8.07
C PRO A 225 -7.19 -3.21 8.53
N GLY A 226 -7.16 -1.99 9.09
CA GLY A 226 -5.94 -1.39 9.63
C GLY A 226 -5.43 -2.11 10.87
N ASN A 227 -6.33 -2.54 11.74
CA ASN A 227 -5.98 -3.25 12.96
C ASN A 227 -5.55 -4.69 12.64
N ALA A 228 -6.35 -5.41 11.84
CA ALA A 228 -6.10 -6.79 11.42
C ALA A 228 -4.69 -6.94 10.84
N GLY A 229 -4.30 -6.07 9.91
CA GLY A 229 -3.01 -6.16 9.24
C GLY A 229 -1.81 -5.61 10.03
N SER A 230 -2.02 -4.74 11.01
CA SER A 230 -0.92 -3.93 11.57
C SER A 230 0.06 -4.71 12.46
N ALA A 231 -0.40 -5.74 13.17
CA ALA A 231 0.45 -6.52 14.09
C ALA A 231 1.66 -7.18 13.41
N ILE A 232 1.58 -7.46 12.09
CA ILE A 232 2.73 -7.99 11.35
C ILE A 232 3.89 -6.99 11.24
N SER A 233 3.59 -5.70 11.33
CA SER A 233 4.54 -4.59 11.14
C SER A 233 5.19 -4.10 12.43
N THR A 234 4.80 -4.63 13.59
CA THR A 234 5.36 -4.24 14.89
C THR A 234 5.93 -5.45 15.62
N PRO A 235 7.08 -5.31 16.31
CA PRO A 235 7.58 -6.36 17.20
C PRO A 235 6.68 -6.52 18.42
N VAL A 236 6.31 -5.39 19.04
CA VAL A 236 5.39 -5.30 20.16
C VAL A 236 4.30 -4.30 19.79
N SER A 237 3.03 -4.66 20.03
CA SER A 237 1.87 -3.82 19.75
C SER A 237 1.48 -3.01 20.99
N PHE A 238 1.10 -1.74 20.79
CA PHE A 238 0.44 -0.93 21.84
C PHE A 238 -0.99 -1.42 22.15
N ASN A 239 -1.56 -2.24 21.29
CA ASN A 239 -2.88 -2.84 21.50
C ASN A 239 -2.73 -4.38 21.63
N PRO A 240 -2.91 -4.94 22.84
CA PRO A 240 -2.77 -6.38 23.08
C PRO A 240 -3.95 -7.21 22.54
N ASP A 241 -5.07 -6.57 22.17
CA ASP A 241 -6.29 -7.26 21.72
C ASP A 241 -6.28 -7.60 20.22
N LEU A 242 -5.20 -7.24 19.52
CA LEU A 242 -5.04 -7.54 18.10
C LEU A 242 -4.84 -9.05 17.86
N LEU A 243 -5.19 -9.47 16.64
CA LEU A 243 -4.89 -10.82 16.18
C LEU A 243 -3.37 -11.03 16.07
N GLU A 244 -2.95 -12.29 16.20
CA GLU A 244 -1.55 -12.68 15.98
C GLU A 244 -1.06 -12.19 14.60
N PRO A 245 0.24 -11.81 14.47
CA PRO A 245 0.78 -11.16 13.29
C PRO A 245 0.36 -11.74 11.94
N TRP A 246 0.50 -13.06 11.77
CA TRP A 246 0.19 -13.73 10.51
C TRP A 246 -1.31 -13.97 10.31
N THR A 247 -2.02 -14.28 11.40
CA THR A 247 -3.48 -14.49 11.38
C THR A 247 -4.20 -13.19 11.03
N GLY A 248 -3.84 -12.08 11.67
CA GLY A 248 -4.36 -10.76 11.35
C GLY A 248 -4.03 -10.33 9.91
N PHE A 249 -2.80 -10.54 9.45
CA PHE A 249 -2.44 -10.22 8.07
C PHE A 249 -3.20 -11.08 7.05
N ALA A 250 -3.49 -12.35 7.36
CA ALA A 250 -4.32 -13.20 6.52
C ALA A 250 -5.77 -12.68 6.43
N VAL A 251 -6.35 -12.23 7.55
CA VAL A 251 -7.68 -11.59 7.59
C VAL A 251 -7.69 -10.35 6.71
N PHE A 252 -6.71 -9.45 6.89
CA PHE A 252 -6.58 -8.26 6.05
C PHE A 252 -6.39 -8.59 4.56
N GLY A 253 -5.64 -9.67 4.27
CA GLY A 253 -5.49 -10.20 2.92
C GLY A 253 -6.80 -10.67 2.31
N LEU A 254 -7.66 -11.34 3.08
CA LEU A 254 -9.00 -11.78 2.63
C LEU A 254 -9.93 -10.59 2.35
N GLU A 255 -9.93 -9.57 3.22
CA GLU A 255 -10.70 -8.34 3.01
C GLU A 255 -10.24 -7.61 1.73
N THR A 256 -8.93 -7.51 1.54
CA THR A 256 -8.33 -6.92 0.35
C THR A 256 -8.69 -7.72 -0.91
N ALA A 257 -8.66 -9.06 -0.83
CA ALA A 257 -9.07 -9.93 -1.93
C ALA A 257 -10.55 -9.75 -2.27
N ALA A 258 -11.43 -9.65 -1.27
CA ALA A 258 -12.86 -9.38 -1.48
C ALA A 258 -13.10 -8.04 -2.20
N LEU A 259 -12.38 -6.98 -1.80
CA LEU A 259 -12.44 -5.69 -2.49
C LEU A 259 -11.89 -5.74 -3.91
N LEU A 260 -10.80 -6.46 -4.16
CA LEU A 260 -10.24 -6.65 -5.50
C LEU A 260 -11.20 -7.42 -6.40
N LEU A 261 -11.87 -8.45 -5.89
CA LEU A 261 -12.91 -9.18 -6.62
C LEU A 261 -14.07 -8.25 -6.98
N LEU A 262 -14.53 -7.43 -6.04
CA LEU A 262 -15.56 -6.44 -6.31
C LEU A 262 -15.11 -5.42 -7.37
N ALA A 263 -13.89 -4.89 -7.25
CA ALA A 263 -13.31 -3.97 -8.23
C ALA A 263 -13.23 -4.61 -9.63
N TRP A 264 -12.78 -5.87 -9.71
CA TRP A 264 -12.70 -6.61 -10.97
C TRP A 264 -14.06 -6.81 -11.63
N VAL A 265 -15.09 -7.21 -10.86
CA VAL A 265 -16.47 -7.34 -11.37
C VAL A 265 -16.96 -5.99 -11.92
N MET A 266 -16.72 -4.90 -11.17
CA MET A 266 -17.18 -3.57 -11.54
C MET A 266 -16.47 -2.99 -12.76
N VAL A 267 -15.16 -3.23 -12.91
CA VAL A 267 -14.38 -2.82 -14.09
C VAL A 267 -14.81 -3.58 -15.35
N ARG A 268 -15.29 -4.82 -15.21
CA ARG A 268 -15.85 -5.59 -16.33
C ARG A 268 -17.25 -5.13 -16.74
N ARG A 269 -18.10 -4.78 -15.77
CA ARG A 269 -19.50 -4.41 -16.02
C ARG A 269 -19.70 -2.96 -16.45
N ARG A 270 -18.83 -2.05 -16.00
CA ARG A 270 -18.94 -0.62 -16.35
C ARG A 270 -18.20 -0.38 -17.66
N ASP A 271 -18.91 0.01 -18.70
CA ASP A 271 -18.26 0.57 -19.89
C ASP A 271 -17.49 1.83 -19.50
N ALA A 272 -16.26 1.95 -19.99
CA ALA A 272 -15.39 3.10 -19.74
C ALA A 272 -15.65 4.16 -20.80
#